data_AF-A0A352UFF1-F1
#
_entry.id   AF-A0A352UFF1-F1
#
_cell.length_a   1.000
_cell.length_b   1.000
_cell.length_c   1.000
_cell.angle_alpha   90.00
_cell.angle_beta   90.00
_cell.angle_gamma   90.00
#
_symmetry.space_group_name_H-M   'P 1'
#
loop_
_entity.id
_entity.type
_entity.pdbx_description
1 polymer ?
#
loop_
_entity_poly.entity_id
_entity_poly.type
_entity_poly.pdbx_seq_one_letter_code
_entity_poly.pdbx_strand_id
1 'polypeptide(L)'
;MRRVMTNIAPATGGNSMTGEKQYDVIIVGGGNAALTAALASANEGAKTLMVEKAPEYLRGGNSYFTGGLFRFAYEGLEDILGVLDEMSEEEQAGIDVGSYNQAAFYSDIMRVTEGLSDPQLIQTLVGQSYPTMKWMKDEGVPWILAYGRQAFRHEGILRFWGGLIVEAVGAGKGLSDGLFEIVEKRGVDVRYETKATTLRTDNQGRIVGLTVKDSSGFQDLDSDSVILACGGFEANPEMRTRYLGPGWELAKVRGTQFNTGDGIRMALDIGAQSFGHWSGCHAVAWDLNAPPTGDRNVADLFQKHSYPFGLIVNVEGNRFVDEGADFRNYTYAKYG
;
A
#
# COMPACT_ATOMS: atom_id res chain seq x y z
N MET A 1 -45.98 -4.81 -51.24
CA MET A 1 -44.84 -4.72 -50.30
C MET A 1 -44.58 -6.10 -49.72
N ARG A 2 -43.52 -6.79 -50.19
CA ARG A 2 -43.14 -8.14 -49.72
C ARG A 2 -42.38 -8.00 -48.38
N ARG A 3 -42.92 -8.60 -47.31
CA ARG A 3 -42.24 -8.76 -46.02
C ARG A 3 -41.16 -9.85 -46.17
N VAL A 4 -39.91 -9.47 -46.02
CA VAL A 4 -38.80 -10.41 -45.79
C VAL A 4 -38.76 -10.66 -44.28
N MET A 5 -39.24 -11.83 -43.85
CA MET A 5 -38.99 -12.37 -42.52
C MET A 5 -37.67 -13.13 -42.57
N THR A 6 -36.62 -12.58 -41.98
CA THR A 6 -35.38 -13.30 -41.71
C THR A 6 -35.53 -14.08 -40.41
N ASN A 7 -35.79 -15.38 -40.54
CA ASN A 7 -35.63 -16.36 -39.47
C ASN A 7 -34.12 -16.49 -39.17
N ILE A 8 -33.69 -16.03 -37.99
CA ILE A 8 -32.37 -16.37 -37.45
C ILE A 8 -32.62 -17.48 -36.42
N ALA A 9 -32.24 -18.71 -36.77
CA ALA A 9 -32.20 -19.82 -35.84
C ALA A 9 -31.14 -19.55 -34.74
N PRO A 10 -31.37 -19.94 -33.48
CA PRO A 10 -30.36 -19.80 -32.45
C PRO A 10 -29.21 -20.77 -32.75
N ALA A 11 -28.00 -20.24 -32.81
CA ALA A 11 -26.79 -21.02 -32.94
C ALA A 11 -26.65 -21.94 -31.72
N THR A 12 -26.78 -23.24 -31.94
CA THR A 12 -26.36 -24.28 -31.01
C THR A 12 -24.82 -24.34 -31.01
N GLY A 13 -24.18 -23.55 -30.15
CA GLY A 13 -22.82 -23.81 -29.68
C GLY A 13 -22.94 -24.33 -28.25
N GLY A 14 -22.61 -25.59 -27.96
CA GLY A 14 -21.25 -26.08 -28.04
C GLY A 14 -20.71 -26.08 -26.61
N ASN A 15 -21.15 -27.06 -25.83
CA ASN A 15 -20.72 -27.28 -24.46
C ASN A 15 -19.25 -27.77 -24.49
N SER A 16 -18.29 -26.90 -24.21
CA SER A 16 -16.90 -27.28 -23.92
C SER A 16 -16.43 -26.65 -22.61
N MET A 17 -17.06 -27.05 -21.51
CA MET A 17 -16.62 -26.75 -20.14
C MET A 17 -15.51 -27.73 -19.72
N THR A 18 -14.35 -27.66 -20.37
CA THR A 18 -13.09 -28.25 -19.90
C THR A 18 -11.91 -27.42 -20.40
N GLY A 19 -11.89 -26.13 -20.08
CA GLY A 19 -10.64 -25.35 -20.10
C GLY A 19 -9.97 -25.56 -18.74
N GLU A 20 -8.76 -26.12 -18.72
CA GLU A 20 -7.93 -26.04 -17.51
C GLU A 20 -7.79 -24.57 -17.13
N LYS A 21 -8.19 -24.23 -15.90
CA LYS A 21 -8.08 -22.86 -15.38
C LYS A 21 -6.62 -22.42 -15.40
N GLN A 22 -6.38 -21.18 -15.78
CA GLN A 22 -5.01 -20.71 -16.00
C GLN A 22 -4.29 -20.40 -14.68
N TYR A 23 -5.00 -19.90 -13.66
CA TYR A 23 -4.46 -19.52 -12.36
C TYR A 23 -5.45 -19.83 -11.23
N ASP A 24 -4.97 -20.06 -10.02
CA ASP A 24 -5.82 -20.20 -8.83
C ASP A 24 -6.18 -18.81 -8.27
N VAL A 25 -5.18 -17.93 -8.17
CA VAL A 25 -5.31 -16.57 -7.63
C VAL A 25 -4.71 -15.57 -8.62
N ILE A 26 -5.48 -14.53 -8.95
CA ILE A 26 -4.96 -13.35 -9.66
C ILE A 26 -4.93 -12.16 -8.69
N ILE A 27 -3.80 -11.47 -8.63
CA ILE A 27 -3.56 -10.33 -7.77
C ILE A 27 -3.38 -9.09 -8.64
N VAL A 28 -4.13 -8.03 -8.35
CA VAL A 28 -4.10 -6.78 -9.12
C VAL A 28 -3.30 -5.72 -8.36
N GLY A 29 -2.17 -5.30 -8.95
CA GLY A 29 -1.24 -4.30 -8.41
C GLY A 29 0.15 -4.88 -8.07
N GLY A 30 1.12 -3.99 -7.91
CA GLY A 30 2.52 -4.32 -7.58
C GLY A 30 3.07 -3.49 -6.42
N GLY A 31 2.24 -3.16 -5.42
CA GLY A 31 2.66 -2.55 -4.15
C GLY A 31 2.84 -3.58 -3.03
N ASN A 32 3.22 -3.13 -1.83
CA ASN A 32 3.50 -4.00 -0.68
C ASN A 32 2.35 -4.98 -0.35
N ALA A 33 1.10 -4.51 -0.40
CA ALA A 33 -0.07 -5.37 -0.18
C ALA A 33 -0.21 -6.47 -1.25
N ALA A 34 0.09 -6.17 -2.51
CA ALA A 34 0.02 -7.13 -3.59
C ALA A 34 1.15 -8.16 -3.52
N LEU A 35 2.37 -7.70 -3.23
CA LEU A 35 3.55 -8.54 -3.09
C LEU A 35 3.42 -9.51 -1.90
N THR A 36 2.97 -9.02 -0.75
CA THR A 36 2.74 -9.88 0.43
C THR A 36 1.58 -10.86 0.21
N ALA A 37 0.50 -10.44 -0.48
CA ALA A 37 -0.57 -11.36 -0.89
C ALA A 37 -0.07 -12.45 -1.86
N ALA A 38 0.85 -12.10 -2.76
CA ALA A 38 1.44 -13.05 -3.70
C ALA A 38 2.33 -14.08 -2.99
N LEU A 39 3.16 -13.64 -2.05
CA LEU A 39 3.96 -14.54 -1.22
C LEU A 39 3.08 -15.47 -0.38
N ALA A 40 2.06 -14.93 0.30
CA ALA A 40 1.13 -15.73 1.07
C ALA A 40 0.40 -16.77 0.20
N SER A 41 -0.07 -16.39 -0.98
CA SER A 41 -0.73 -17.31 -1.93
C SER A 41 0.23 -18.40 -2.42
N ALA A 42 1.47 -18.04 -2.75
CA ALA A 42 2.49 -18.97 -3.21
C ALA A 42 2.93 -19.95 -2.11
N ASN A 43 3.01 -19.51 -0.85
CA ASN A 43 3.31 -20.36 0.29
C ASN A 43 2.26 -21.46 0.52
N GLU A 44 1.00 -21.16 0.19
CA GLU A 44 -0.10 -22.14 0.21
C GLU A 44 -0.14 -23.01 -1.06
N GLY A 45 0.82 -22.86 -1.97
CA GLY A 45 0.96 -23.66 -3.20
C GLY A 45 0.04 -23.24 -4.34
N ALA A 46 -0.60 -22.06 -4.26
CA ALA A 46 -1.50 -21.58 -5.30
C ALA A 46 -0.72 -21.10 -6.55
N LYS A 47 -1.20 -21.47 -7.73
CA LYS A 47 -0.73 -20.93 -9.01
C LYS A 47 -1.16 -19.47 -9.12
N THR A 48 -0.23 -18.57 -8.82
CA THR A 48 -0.49 -17.15 -8.61
C THR A 48 -0.01 -16.31 -9.79
N LEU A 49 -0.86 -15.38 -10.25
CA LEU A 49 -0.52 -14.33 -11.21
C LEU A 49 -0.65 -12.96 -10.56
N MET A 50 0.33 -12.09 -10.78
CA MET A 50 0.23 -10.66 -10.52
C MET A 50 0.10 -9.88 -11.83
N VAL A 51 -0.81 -8.91 -11.88
CA VAL A 51 -0.93 -7.96 -12.99
C VAL A 51 -0.70 -6.53 -12.50
N GLU A 52 0.27 -5.85 -13.10
CA GLU A 52 0.64 -4.46 -12.82
C GLU A 52 0.55 -3.66 -14.11
N LYS A 53 -0.14 -2.52 -14.06
CA LYS A 53 -0.31 -1.66 -15.23
C LYS A 53 0.88 -0.74 -15.48
N ALA A 54 1.68 -0.47 -14.45
CA ALA A 54 2.94 0.24 -14.58
C ALA A 54 3.95 -0.60 -15.38
N PRO A 55 4.84 0.03 -16.15
CA PRO A 55 6.00 -0.66 -16.68
C PRO A 55 6.94 -1.08 -15.54
N GLU A 56 7.73 -2.12 -15.78
CA GLU A 56 8.60 -2.74 -14.76
C GLU A 56 9.53 -1.73 -14.07
N TYR A 57 10.14 -0.81 -14.81
CA TYR A 57 11.04 0.21 -14.26
C TYR A 57 10.34 1.20 -13.31
N LEU A 58 8.99 1.24 -13.29
CA LEU A 58 8.16 2.03 -12.38
C LEU A 58 7.38 1.16 -11.36
N ARG A 59 7.75 -0.12 -11.20
CA ARG A 59 7.12 -1.03 -10.23
C ARG A 59 7.20 -0.55 -8.77
N GLY A 60 6.36 -1.12 -7.90
CA GLY A 60 6.34 -0.85 -6.45
C GLY A 60 5.19 0.04 -5.98
N GLY A 61 4.44 0.65 -6.90
CA GLY A 61 3.34 1.56 -6.58
C GLY A 61 3.77 2.68 -5.62
N ASN A 62 2.89 3.03 -4.68
CA ASN A 62 3.23 3.99 -3.62
C ASN A 62 4.18 3.42 -2.56
N SER A 63 4.27 2.10 -2.43
CA SER A 63 5.20 1.43 -1.50
C SER A 63 6.66 1.72 -1.84
N TYR A 64 6.97 2.06 -3.09
CA TYR A 64 8.31 2.50 -3.47
C TYR A 64 8.71 3.85 -2.81
N PHE A 65 7.75 4.76 -2.62
CA PHE A 65 7.99 6.16 -2.22
C PHE A 65 7.85 6.41 -0.72
N THR A 66 7.67 5.36 0.08
CA THR A 66 7.62 5.45 1.55
C THR A 66 9.02 5.47 2.14
N GLY A 67 9.14 6.03 3.36
CA GLY A 67 10.33 5.91 4.19
C GLY A 67 10.62 4.49 4.67
N GLY A 68 9.74 3.51 4.40
CA GLY A 68 9.93 2.10 4.73
C GLY A 68 9.74 1.77 6.21
N LEU A 69 9.22 2.70 7.01
CA LEU A 69 8.97 2.51 8.43
C LEU A 69 7.69 1.70 8.67
N PHE A 70 7.75 0.74 9.61
CA PHE A 70 6.60 -0.11 9.98
C PHE A 70 6.26 0.08 11.45
N ARG A 71 5.00 0.40 11.71
CA ARG A 71 4.46 0.49 13.08
C ARG A 71 3.89 -0.88 13.45
N PHE A 72 4.36 -1.44 14.56
CA PHE A 72 3.87 -2.70 15.09
C PHE A 72 3.96 -2.71 16.62
N ALA A 73 3.20 -3.59 17.26
CA ALA A 73 3.21 -3.71 18.70
C ALA A 73 4.41 -4.52 19.21
N TYR A 74 5.07 -4.09 20.28
CA TYR A 74 6.19 -4.81 20.91
C TYR A 74 6.31 -4.48 22.41
N GLU A 75 6.83 -5.41 23.20
CA GLU A 75 6.98 -5.25 24.65
C GLU A 75 8.38 -4.75 25.08
N GLY A 76 9.39 -4.89 24.23
CA GLY A 76 10.75 -4.43 24.52
C GLY A 76 11.79 -4.90 23.52
N LEU A 77 13.06 -4.83 23.90
CA LEU A 77 14.20 -5.17 23.04
C LEU A 77 14.17 -6.62 22.53
N GLU A 78 13.70 -7.57 23.33
CA GLU A 78 13.61 -8.98 22.91
C GLU A 78 12.75 -9.16 21.65
N ASP A 79 11.60 -8.49 21.58
CA ASP A 79 10.75 -8.53 20.39
C ASP A 79 11.43 -7.89 19.17
N ILE A 80 12.18 -6.81 19.39
CA ILE A 80 12.94 -6.16 18.32
C ILE A 80 14.02 -7.09 17.78
N LEU A 81 14.76 -7.77 18.66
CA LEU A 81 15.75 -8.79 18.25
C LEU A 81 15.09 -9.96 17.51
N GLY A 82 13.84 -10.27 17.80
CA GLY A 82 13.05 -11.26 17.04
C GLY A 82 12.84 -10.88 15.57
N VAL A 83 12.82 -9.58 15.26
CA VAL A 83 12.54 -9.02 13.91
C VAL A 83 13.81 -8.64 13.15
N LEU A 84 14.89 -8.27 13.84
CA LEU A 84 16.16 -7.92 13.21
C LEU A 84 16.99 -9.18 12.90
N ASP A 85 17.84 -9.12 11.87
CA ASP A 85 18.69 -10.26 11.49
C ASP A 85 19.82 -10.49 12.51
N GLU A 86 20.61 -9.47 12.81
CA GLU A 86 21.71 -9.54 13.79
C GLU A 86 21.92 -8.19 14.50
N MET A 87 22.30 -8.22 15.78
CA MET A 87 22.70 -7.05 16.57
C MET A 87 23.66 -7.47 17.69
N SER A 88 24.82 -6.81 17.79
CA SER A 88 25.83 -7.11 18.81
C SER A 88 25.39 -6.73 20.23
N GLU A 89 25.97 -7.36 21.26
CA GLU A 89 25.70 -7.01 22.67
C GLU A 89 26.06 -5.55 22.98
N GLU A 90 27.09 -5.00 22.33
CA GLU A 90 27.49 -3.60 22.47
C GLU A 90 26.43 -2.65 21.91
N GLU A 91 25.89 -2.96 20.72
CA GLU A 91 24.79 -2.18 20.14
C GLU A 91 23.53 -2.26 21.01
N GLN A 92 23.21 -3.44 21.52
CA GLN A 92 22.07 -3.65 22.43
C GLN A 92 22.20 -2.82 23.72
N ALA A 93 23.39 -2.78 24.32
CA ALA A 93 23.65 -1.96 25.51
C ALA A 93 23.61 -0.45 25.22
N GLY A 94 23.80 -0.04 23.97
CA GLY A 94 23.81 1.34 23.51
C GLY A 94 22.45 1.92 23.14
N ILE A 95 21.37 1.14 23.19
CA ILE A 95 20.03 1.56 22.74
C ILE A 95 18.95 1.40 23.83
N ASP A 96 17.91 2.22 23.72
CA ASP A 96 16.66 2.09 24.48
C ASP A 96 15.49 2.19 23.50
N VAL A 97 14.84 1.05 23.25
CA VAL A 97 13.71 0.95 22.30
C VAL A 97 12.35 1.19 22.95
N GLY A 98 12.30 1.32 24.29
CA GLY A 98 11.08 1.39 25.06
C GLY A 98 10.14 0.21 24.81
N SER A 99 8.84 0.45 24.90
CA SER A 99 7.79 -0.48 24.52
C SER A 99 6.65 0.26 23.81
N TYR A 100 5.91 -0.45 22.97
CA TYR A 100 4.73 0.05 22.30
C TYR A 100 3.75 -1.10 22.11
N ASN A 101 3.09 -1.50 23.20
CA ASN A 101 2.24 -2.68 23.19
C ASN A 101 0.93 -2.48 22.41
N GLN A 102 0.16 -3.55 22.27
CA GLN A 102 -1.09 -3.54 21.50
C GLN A 102 -2.11 -2.52 22.04
N ALA A 103 -2.21 -2.36 23.37
CA ALA A 103 -3.13 -1.40 23.97
C ALA A 103 -2.76 0.04 23.64
N ALA A 104 -1.46 0.38 23.71
CA ALA A 104 -0.95 1.69 23.31
C ALA A 104 -1.21 1.95 21.82
N PHE A 105 -0.94 0.95 20.96
CA PHE A 105 -1.17 1.09 19.52
C PHE A 105 -2.65 1.29 19.17
N TYR A 106 -3.53 0.47 19.73
CA TYR A 106 -4.97 0.61 19.55
C TYR A 106 -5.46 1.99 20.02
N SER A 107 -5.03 2.40 21.22
CA SER A 107 -5.42 3.68 21.82
C SER A 107 -4.96 4.87 20.97
N ASP A 108 -3.76 4.82 20.39
CA ASP A 108 -3.25 5.88 19.53
C ASP A 108 -4.04 6.00 18.23
N ILE A 109 -4.37 4.88 17.58
CA ILE A 109 -5.21 4.91 16.37
C ILE A 109 -6.56 5.55 16.70
N MET A 110 -7.25 5.06 17.74
CA MET A 110 -8.57 5.57 18.12
C MET A 110 -8.53 7.04 18.52
N ARG A 111 -7.48 7.49 19.22
CA ARG A 111 -7.31 8.88 19.60
C ARG A 111 -7.11 9.78 18.36
N VAL A 112 -6.21 9.39 17.46
CA VAL A 112 -5.87 10.19 16.27
C VAL A 112 -7.03 10.25 15.27
N THR A 113 -7.83 9.19 15.17
CA THR A 113 -9.00 9.15 14.28
C THR A 113 -10.29 9.57 14.95
N GLU A 114 -10.23 10.08 16.19
CA GLU A 114 -11.39 10.52 16.96
C GLU A 114 -12.48 9.43 17.09
N GLY A 115 -12.04 8.16 17.17
CA GLY A 115 -12.90 6.99 17.29
C GLY A 115 -13.58 6.54 16.00
N LEU A 116 -13.22 7.11 14.84
CA LEU A 116 -13.87 6.82 13.55
C LEU A 116 -13.34 5.54 12.86
N SER A 117 -12.23 5.00 13.33
CA SER A 117 -11.67 3.77 12.77
C SER A 117 -12.49 2.53 13.16
N ASP A 118 -12.61 1.58 12.23
CA ASP A 118 -13.34 0.33 12.47
C ASP A 118 -12.63 -0.53 13.55
N PRO A 119 -13.29 -0.83 14.69
CA PRO A 119 -12.66 -1.56 15.79
C PRO A 119 -12.17 -2.96 15.41
N GLN A 120 -12.85 -3.68 14.52
CA GLN A 120 -12.49 -5.04 14.13
C GLN A 120 -11.27 -5.04 13.22
N LEU A 121 -11.21 -4.09 12.27
CA LEU A 121 -10.05 -3.93 11.41
C LEU A 121 -8.82 -3.49 12.20
N ILE A 122 -8.97 -2.57 13.16
CA ILE A 122 -7.85 -2.15 14.03
C ILE A 122 -7.39 -3.31 14.89
N GLN A 123 -8.31 -4.08 15.49
CA GLN A 123 -7.93 -5.21 16.33
C GLN A 123 -7.14 -6.26 15.53
N THR A 124 -7.52 -6.49 14.28
CA THR A 124 -6.76 -7.34 13.36
C THR A 124 -5.38 -6.74 13.06
N LEU A 125 -5.31 -5.47 12.66
CA LEU A 125 -4.05 -4.77 12.37
C LEU A 125 -3.08 -4.83 13.56
N VAL A 126 -3.55 -4.44 14.74
CA VAL A 126 -2.74 -4.37 15.96
C VAL A 126 -2.33 -5.78 16.40
N GLY A 127 -3.27 -6.71 16.47
CA GLY A 127 -3.04 -8.08 16.95
C GLY A 127 -2.12 -8.89 16.02
N GLN A 128 -2.15 -8.63 14.72
CA GLN A 128 -1.30 -9.31 13.73
C GLN A 128 0.01 -8.55 13.42
N SER A 129 0.17 -7.31 13.89
CA SER A 129 1.30 -6.46 13.50
C SER A 129 2.68 -7.10 13.75
N TYR A 130 2.94 -7.63 14.94
CA TYR A 130 4.21 -8.29 15.26
C TYR A 130 4.38 -9.65 14.56
N PRO A 131 3.38 -10.57 14.56
CA PRO A 131 3.44 -11.78 13.74
C PRO A 131 3.74 -11.50 12.26
N THR A 132 3.15 -10.45 11.69
CA THR A 132 3.44 -10.05 10.30
C THR A 132 4.87 -9.57 10.11
N MET A 133 5.44 -8.79 11.04
CA MET A 133 6.84 -8.38 10.96
C MET A 133 7.80 -9.57 10.98
N LYS A 134 7.54 -10.55 11.86
CA LYS A 134 8.30 -11.80 11.90
C LYS A 134 8.15 -12.61 10.61
N TRP A 135 6.93 -12.78 10.13
CA TRP A 135 6.70 -13.49 8.87
C TRP A 135 7.44 -12.81 7.70
N MET A 136 7.39 -11.48 7.60
CA MET A 136 8.13 -10.76 6.56
C MET A 136 9.65 -10.93 6.68
N LYS A 137 10.19 -10.98 7.91
CA LYS A 137 11.59 -11.35 8.15
C LYS A 137 11.89 -12.75 7.62
N ASP A 138 11.04 -13.73 7.98
CA ASP A 138 11.21 -15.14 7.58
C ASP A 138 11.11 -15.32 6.05
N GLU A 139 10.32 -14.48 5.37
CA GLU A 139 10.29 -14.40 3.89
C GLU A 139 11.55 -13.80 3.27
N GLY A 140 12.40 -13.14 4.08
CA GLY A 140 13.67 -12.56 3.66
C GLY A 140 13.66 -11.04 3.51
N VAL A 141 12.69 -10.33 4.12
CA VAL A 141 12.72 -8.86 4.17
C VAL A 141 13.67 -8.41 5.28
N PRO A 142 14.78 -7.71 4.95
CA PRO A 142 15.73 -7.25 5.96
C PRO A 142 15.22 -6.00 6.67
N TRP A 143 15.29 -6.03 8.00
CA TRP A 143 14.85 -4.95 8.89
C TRP A 143 16.02 -4.32 9.62
N ILE A 144 15.94 -3.00 9.83
CA ILE A 144 16.89 -2.23 10.65
C ILE A 144 16.15 -1.28 11.58
N LEU A 145 16.82 -0.87 12.65
CA LEU A 145 16.33 0.22 13.48
C LEU A 145 16.37 1.55 12.72
N ALA A 146 15.36 2.38 12.95
CA ALA A 146 15.17 3.68 12.31
C ALA A 146 16.08 4.79 12.89
N TYR A 147 17.40 4.51 12.95
CA TYR A 147 18.42 5.35 13.58
C TYR A 147 18.38 6.81 13.13
N GLY A 148 18.19 7.06 11.83
CA GLY A 148 18.22 8.41 11.26
C GLY A 148 16.90 9.19 11.35
N ARG A 149 15.81 8.56 11.80
CA ARG A 149 14.46 9.12 11.69
C ARG A 149 13.67 9.15 13.00
N GLN A 150 13.90 8.17 13.88
CA GLN A 150 13.17 7.97 15.13
C GLN A 150 14.10 7.62 16.29
N ALA A 151 15.33 8.17 16.31
CA ALA A 151 16.27 7.99 17.40
C ALA A 151 17.05 9.28 17.75
N PHE A 152 17.31 9.51 19.05
CA PHE A 152 18.10 10.64 19.54
C PHE A 152 19.03 10.16 20.65
N ARG A 153 20.22 10.75 20.76
CA ARG A 153 21.19 10.38 21.78
C ARG A 153 20.95 11.18 23.06
N HIS A 154 20.81 10.50 24.18
CA HIS A 154 20.65 11.09 25.50
C HIS A 154 21.46 10.29 26.52
N GLU A 155 22.38 10.98 27.20
CA GLU A 155 23.28 10.37 28.21
C GLU A 155 24.05 9.14 27.68
N GLY A 156 24.52 9.22 26.44
CA GLY A 156 25.28 8.14 25.80
C GLY A 156 24.42 7.03 25.20
N ILE A 157 23.15 6.91 25.59
CA ILE A 157 22.18 5.93 25.06
C ILE A 157 21.43 6.51 23.87
N LEU A 158 21.22 5.71 22.84
CA LEU A 158 20.38 6.08 21.71
C LEU A 158 18.93 5.62 21.96
N ARG A 159 18.05 6.59 22.19
CA ARG A 159 16.65 6.34 22.55
C ARG A 159 15.74 6.45 21.34
N PHE A 160 14.88 5.46 21.15
CA PHE A 160 13.85 5.45 20.12
C PHE A 160 12.50 5.90 20.68
N TRP A 161 11.62 6.41 19.83
CA TRP A 161 10.31 6.89 20.27
C TRP A 161 9.17 6.63 19.27
N GLY A 162 7.94 6.77 19.76
CA GLY A 162 6.74 6.89 18.93
C GLY A 162 6.31 5.61 18.21
N GLY A 163 6.77 4.42 18.64
CA GLY A 163 6.31 3.10 18.16
C GLY A 163 6.62 2.77 16.70
N LEU A 164 7.42 3.59 16.03
CA LEU A 164 7.76 3.48 14.60
C LEU A 164 9.28 3.31 14.45
N ILE A 165 9.83 2.31 15.13
CA ILE A 165 11.28 2.25 15.40
C ILE A 165 12.05 1.32 14.45
N VAL A 166 11.35 0.59 13.58
CA VAL A 166 11.93 -0.31 12.58
C VAL A 166 11.58 0.19 11.18
N GLU A 167 12.55 0.11 10.27
CA GLU A 167 12.37 0.35 8.85
C GLU A 167 13.00 -0.76 8.01
N ALA A 168 12.46 -0.98 6.80
CA ALA A 168 13.07 -1.86 5.83
C ALA A 168 14.41 -1.28 5.34
N VAL A 169 15.42 -2.14 5.14
CA VAL A 169 16.70 -1.70 4.57
C VAL A 169 16.47 -1.07 3.19
N GLY A 170 16.98 0.15 2.99
CA GLY A 170 16.77 0.89 1.76
C GLY A 170 15.39 1.55 1.63
N ALA A 171 14.65 1.69 2.74
CA ALA A 171 13.33 2.33 2.80
C ALA A 171 12.31 1.65 1.86
N GLY A 172 11.32 2.40 1.35
CA GLY A 172 10.30 1.86 0.44
C GLY A 172 10.87 1.27 -0.85
N LYS A 173 11.96 1.84 -1.38
CA LYS A 173 12.67 1.32 -2.54
C LYS A 173 13.24 -0.07 -2.25
N GLY A 174 14.02 -0.21 -1.18
CA GLY A 174 14.64 -1.48 -0.82
C GLY A 174 13.63 -2.57 -0.47
N LEU A 175 12.56 -2.21 0.25
CA LEU A 175 11.42 -3.09 0.50
C LEU A 175 10.79 -3.58 -0.80
N SER A 176 10.47 -2.65 -1.71
CA SER A 176 9.82 -2.98 -2.97
C SER A 176 10.72 -3.87 -3.82
N ASP A 177 11.98 -3.47 -4.03
CA ASP A 177 12.94 -4.21 -4.86
C ASP A 177 13.13 -5.64 -4.30
N GLY A 178 13.35 -5.78 -2.99
CA GLY A 178 13.54 -7.08 -2.33
C GLY A 178 12.31 -7.99 -2.39
N LEU A 179 11.11 -7.45 -2.16
CA LEU A 179 9.88 -8.25 -2.25
C LEU A 179 9.62 -8.76 -3.67
N PHE A 180 9.88 -7.96 -4.72
CA PHE A 180 9.79 -8.45 -6.09
C PHE A 180 10.78 -9.59 -6.34
N GLU A 181 12.02 -9.47 -5.88
CA GLU A 181 13.00 -10.55 -6.02
C GLU A 181 12.54 -11.85 -5.32
N ILE A 182 11.94 -11.75 -4.13
CA ILE A 182 11.42 -12.92 -3.39
C ILE A 182 10.25 -13.54 -4.16
N VAL A 183 9.29 -12.73 -4.59
CA VAL A 183 8.11 -13.17 -5.36
C VAL A 183 8.51 -13.89 -6.66
N GLU A 184 9.45 -13.32 -7.41
CA GLU A 184 9.96 -13.90 -8.65
C GLU A 184 10.73 -15.21 -8.39
N LYS A 185 11.56 -15.27 -7.34
CA LYS A 185 12.25 -16.51 -6.91
C LYS A 185 11.28 -17.62 -6.48
N ARG A 186 10.11 -17.27 -5.97
CA ARG A 186 9.02 -18.20 -5.61
C ARG A 186 8.20 -18.66 -6.82
N GLY A 187 8.52 -18.20 -8.03
CA GLY A 187 7.87 -18.63 -9.27
C GLY A 187 6.49 -18.01 -9.52
N VAL A 188 6.18 -16.90 -8.85
CA VAL A 188 4.96 -16.12 -9.14
C VAL A 188 5.12 -15.44 -10.50
N ASP A 189 4.11 -15.57 -11.37
CA ASP A 189 4.07 -14.88 -12.67
C ASP A 189 3.72 -13.41 -12.45
N VAL A 190 4.57 -12.48 -12.89
CA VAL A 190 4.35 -11.04 -12.79
C VAL A 190 4.28 -10.44 -14.19
N ARG A 191 3.11 -9.90 -14.55
CA ARG A 191 2.88 -9.25 -15.85
C ARG A 191 2.79 -7.73 -15.67
N TYR A 192 3.81 -7.03 -16.17
CA TYR A 192 3.84 -5.57 -16.25
C TYR A 192 3.06 -5.05 -17.47
N GLU A 193 2.82 -3.74 -17.52
CA GLU A 193 2.06 -3.08 -18.59
C GLU A 193 0.70 -3.74 -18.89
N THR A 194 0.14 -4.41 -17.88
CA THR A 194 -1.05 -5.25 -17.97
C THR A 194 -2.11 -4.68 -17.04
N LYS A 195 -3.02 -3.87 -17.60
CA LYS A 195 -4.08 -3.20 -16.84
C LYS A 195 -5.28 -4.12 -16.64
N ALA A 196 -5.62 -4.47 -15.41
CA ALA A 196 -6.94 -5.04 -15.12
C ALA A 196 -8.05 -4.00 -15.38
N THR A 197 -9.13 -4.42 -16.04
CA THR A 197 -10.19 -3.54 -16.52
C THR A 197 -11.59 -3.92 -16.07
N THR A 198 -11.87 -5.22 -15.89
CA THR A 198 -13.19 -5.73 -15.51
C THR A 198 -13.05 -6.96 -14.63
N LEU A 199 -13.75 -7.03 -13.50
CA LEU A 199 -13.95 -8.29 -12.78
C LEU A 199 -15.03 -9.11 -13.48
N ARG A 200 -14.74 -10.38 -13.77
CA ARG A 200 -15.69 -11.28 -14.45
C ARG A 200 -16.41 -12.13 -13.40
N THR A 201 -17.72 -12.22 -13.53
CA THR A 201 -18.59 -13.00 -12.65
C THR A 201 -19.42 -14.01 -13.45
N ASP A 202 -19.76 -15.13 -12.81
CA ASP A 202 -20.77 -16.04 -13.33
C ASP A 202 -22.19 -15.54 -13.03
N ASN A 203 -23.20 -16.28 -13.49
CA ASN A 203 -24.62 -15.91 -13.34
C ASN A 203 -25.08 -15.86 -11.87
N GLN A 204 -24.30 -16.39 -10.93
CA GLN A 204 -24.58 -16.35 -9.49
C GLN A 204 -23.83 -15.21 -8.79
N GLY A 205 -23.03 -14.42 -9.53
CA GLY A 205 -22.24 -13.32 -9.02
C GLY A 205 -20.88 -13.74 -8.45
N ARG A 206 -20.48 -15.02 -8.60
CA ARG A 206 -19.17 -15.47 -8.13
C ARG A 206 -18.09 -15.02 -9.12
N ILE A 207 -16.96 -14.56 -8.59
CA ILE A 207 -15.77 -14.21 -9.39
C ILE A 207 -15.25 -15.45 -10.12
N VAL A 208 -14.99 -15.29 -11.42
CA VAL A 208 -14.40 -16.34 -12.26
C VAL A 208 -13.11 -15.89 -12.94
N GLY A 209 -12.64 -14.68 -12.63
CA GLY A 209 -11.43 -14.10 -13.18
C GLY A 209 -11.59 -12.61 -13.48
N LEU A 210 -10.79 -12.10 -14.42
CA LEU A 210 -10.82 -10.69 -14.82
C LEU A 210 -10.40 -10.50 -16.28
N THR A 211 -10.79 -9.37 -16.87
CA THR A 211 -10.30 -8.92 -18.18
C THR A 211 -9.14 -7.97 -17.97
N VAL A 212 -8.00 -8.22 -18.62
CA VAL A 212 -6.87 -7.28 -18.68
C VAL A 212 -6.73 -6.67 -20.07
N LYS A 213 -5.99 -5.55 -20.13
CA LYS A 213 -5.54 -4.92 -21.36
C LYS A 213 -4.02 -4.72 -21.30
N ASP A 214 -3.33 -5.23 -22.31
CA ASP A 214 -1.90 -4.99 -22.55
C ASP A 214 -1.69 -4.48 -23.99
N SER A 215 -0.46 -4.54 -24.50
CA SER A 215 -0.10 -4.11 -25.86
C SER A 215 -0.72 -4.97 -26.96
N SER A 216 -1.10 -6.21 -26.66
CA SER A 216 -1.76 -7.14 -27.58
C SER A 216 -3.29 -6.93 -27.66
N GLY A 217 -3.87 -6.24 -26.68
CA GLY A 217 -5.28 -5.92 -26.62
C GLY A 217 -5.93 -6.40 -25.32
N PHE A 218 -7.23 -6.71 -25.40
CA PHE A 218 -7.98 -7.24 -24.27
C PHE A 218 -7.91 -8.77 -24.23
N GLN A 219 -7.71 -9.32 -23.05
CA GLN A 219 -7.71 -10.77 -22.81
C GLN A 219 -8.43 -11.09 -21.49
N ASP A 220 -9.19 -12.17 -21.49
CA ASP A 220 -9.83 -12.72 -20.30
C ASP A 220 -8.88 -13.72 -19.65
N LEU A 221 -8.70 -13.58 -18.34
CA LEU A 221 -7.92 -14.48 -17.50
C LEU A 221 -8.86 -15.13 -16.50
N ASP A 222 -8.93 -16.46 -16.51
CA ASP A 222 -9.77 -17.24 -15.59
C ASP A 222 -9.03 -17.53 -14.28
N SER A 223 -9.71 -17.38 -13.14
CA SER A 223 -9.20 -17.74 -11.81
C SER A 223 -10.29 -18.08 -10.80
N ASP A 224 -9.91 -18.75 -9.71
CA ASP A 224 -10.83 -19.06 -8.60
C ASP A 224 -11.02 -17.87 -7.65
N SER A 225 -10.04 -16.98 -7.59
CA SER A 225 -10.09 -15.78 -6.76
C SER A 225 -9.33 -14.63 -7.40
N VAL A 226 -9.75 -13.42 -7.05
CA VAL A 226 -9.07 -12.17 -7.41
C VAL A 226 -8.83 -11.35 -6.14
N ILE A 227 -7.60 -10.90 -5.93
CA ILE A 227 -7.23 -9.98 -4.84
C ILE A 227 -6.96 -8.60 -5.44
N LEU A 228 -7.77 -7.61 -5.06
CA LEU A 228 -7.53 -6.22 -5.42
C LEU A 228 -6.58 -5.56 -4.41
N ALA A 229 -5.32 -5.38 -4.80
CA ALA A 229 -4.27 -4.77 -3.99
C ALA A 229 -3.61 -3.58 -4.73
N CYS A 230 -4.44 -2.77 -5.38
CA CYS A 230 -4.04 -1.77 -6.37
C CYS A 230 -4.15 -0.31 -5.88
N GLY A 231 -4.19 -0.10 -4.56
CA GLY A 231 -4.18 1.23 -3.95
C GLY A 231 -5.50 1.99 -4.03
N GLY A 232 -5.39 3.32 -3.91
CA GLY A 232 -6.50 4.28 -3.91
C GLY A 232 -6.66 4.98 -5.26
N PHE A 233 -6.89 6.29 -5.23
CA PHE A 233 -7.13 7.10 -6.44
C PHE A 233 -6.38 8.45 -6.45
N GLU A 234 -5.32 8.61 -5.65
CA GLU A 234 -4.63 9.90 -5.49
C GLU A 234 -4.03 10.46 -6.79
N ALA A 235 -3.73 9.60 -7.77
CA ALA A 235 -3.23 10.03 -9.09
C ALA A 235 -4.34 10.29 -10.11
N ASN A 236 -5.62 10.16 -9.73
CA ASN A 236 -6.75 10.43 -10.59
C ASN A 236 -7.33 11.82 -10.30
N PRO A 237 -7.07 12.85 -11.13
CA PRO A 237 -7.59 14.19 -10.91
C PRO A 237 -9.13 14.23 -10.92
N GLU A 238 -9.80 13.45 -11.77
CA GLU A 238 -11.27 13.41 -11.82
C GLU A 238 -11.86 12.91 -10.48
N MET A 239 -11.36 11.78 -9.97
CA MET A 239 -11.84 11.23 -8.70
C MET A 239 -11.49 12.13 -7.52
N ARG A 240 -10.29 12.75 -7.53
CA ARG A 240 -9.93 13.73 -6.50
C ARG A 240 -10.86 14.93 -6.48
N THR A 241 -11.12 15.57 -7.63
CA THR A 241 -12.07 16.69 -7.69
C THR A 241 -13.47 16.26 -7.28
N ARG A 242 -13.90 15.08 -7.72
CA ARG A 242 -15.23 14.54 -7.43
C ARG A 242 -15.46 14.29 -5.93
N TYR A 243 -14.47 13.73 -5.24
CA TYR A 243 -14.65 13.29 -3.86
C TYR A 243 -14.05 14.26 -2.82
N LEU A 244 -12.88 14.84 -3.09
CA LEU A 244 -12.19 15.76 -2.18
C LEU A 244 -12.58 17.23 -2.41
N GLY A 245 -13.13 17.54 -3.60
CA GLY A 245 -13.65 18.85 -3.95
C GLY A 245 -12.77 19.64 -4.94
N PRO A 246 -13.26 20.80 -5.42
CA PRO A 246 -12.54 21.64 -6.38
C PRO A 246 -11.15 22.07 -5.90
N GLY A 247 -10.17 22.06 -6.80
CA GLY A 247 -8.77 22.43 -6.53
C GLY A 247 -7.87 21.23 -6.21
N TRP A 248 -8.42 20.08 -5.82
CA TRP A 248 -7.63 18.88 -5.55
C TRP A 248 -7.02 18.26 -6.80
N GLU A 249 -7.53 18.56 -8.00
CA GLU A 249 -6.87 18.19 -9.26
C GLU A 249 -5.49 18.82 -9.42
N LEU A 250 -5.24 19.97 -8.78
CA LEU A 250 -3.98 20.72 -8.86
C LEU A 250 -2.94 20.23 -7.84
N ALA A 251 -3.36 19.47 -6.83
CA ALA A 251 -2.44 18.93 -5.83
C ALA A 251 -1.43 17.97 -6.50
N LYS A 252 -0.16 18.09 -6.12
CA LYS A 252 0.88 17.17 -6.59
C LYS A 252 0.75 15.82 -5.90
N VAL A 253 1.16 14.78 -6.61
CA VAL A 253 1.14 13.40 -6.11
C VAL A 253 2.53 13.04 -5.65
N ARG A 254 2.66 12.67 -4.37
CA ARG A 254 3.94 12.20 -3.82
C ARG A 254 4.38 10.87 -4.44
N GLY A 255 3.41 10.02 -4.79
CA GLY A 255 3.64 8.64 -5.20
C GLY A 255 3.51 8.41 -6.70
N THR A 256 3.12 7.19 -7.06
CA THR A 256 3.06 6.74 -8.45
C THR A 256 1.95 7.42 -9.23
N GLN A 257 2.21 7.73 -10.50
CA GLN A 257 1.19 8.22 -11.44
C GLN A 257 0.11 7.17 -11.77
N PHE A 258 0.34 5.91 -11.41
CA PHE A 258 -0.53 4.79 -11.74
C PHE A 258 -1.63 4.55 -10.67
N ASN A 259 -1.64 5.24 -9.53
CA ASN A 259 -2.64 5.01 -8.48
C ASN A 259 -3.97 5.73 -8.76
N THR A 260 -4.77 5.23 -9.71
CA THR A 260 -5.90 5.97 -10.32
C THR A 260 -7.29 5.41 -10.02
N GLY A 261 -7.44 4.53 -9.02
CA GLY A 261 -8.75 4.03 -8.57
C GLY A 261 -9.38 2.95 -9.44
N ASP A 262 -8.62 2.31 -10.33
CA ASP A 262 -9.18 1.33 -11.27
C ASP A 262 -9.79 0.10 -10.56
N GLY A 263 -9.12 -0.46 -9.55
CA GLY A 263 -9.68 -1.60 -8.81
C GLY A 263 -10.90 -1.25 -7.96
N ILE A 264 -10.90 -0.05 -7.37
CA ILE A 264 -12.09 0.49 -6.70
C ILE A 264 -13.27 0.54 -7.69
N ARG A 265 -13.05 1.08 -8.89
CA ARG A 265 -14.08 1.14 -9.93
C ARG A 265 -14.56 -0.26 -10.32
N MET A 266 -13.65 -1.19 -10.61
CA MET A 266 -14.01 -2.56 -10.95
C MET A 266 -14.87 -3.25 -9.87
N ALA A 267 -14.57 -3.01 -8.59
CA ALA A 267 -15.37 -3.54 -7.49
C ALA A 267 -16.78 -2.91 -7.45
N LEU A 268 -16.88 -1.59 -7.59
CA LEU A 268 -18.17 -0.89 -7.62
C LEU A 268 -19.03 -1.31 -8.82
N ASP A 269 -18.42 -1.52 -9.99
CA ASP A 269 -19.12 -1.89 -11.22
C ASP A 269 -19.84 -3.26 -11.10
N ILE A 270 -19.32 -4.16 -10.27
CA ILE A 270 -19.98 -5.45 -9.98
C ILE A 270 -20.88 -5.43 -8.72
N GLY A 271 -21.11 -4.24 -8.16
CA GLY A 271 -22.04 -4.04 -7.04
C GLY A 271 -21.42 -4.15 -5.65
N ALA A 272 -20.09 -4.09 -5.50
CA ALA A 272 -19.48 -4.00 -4.18
C ALA A 272 -19.91 -2.70 -3.48
N GLN A 273 -20.14 -2.78 -2.17
CA GLN A 273 -20.46 -1.60 -1.38
C GLN A 273 -19.20 -0.75 -1.14
N SER A 274 -19.29 0.56 -1.40
CA SER A 274 -18.24 1.49 -0.98
C SER A 274 -18.20 1.63 0.54
N PHE A 275 -17.00 1.80 1.09
CA PHE A 275 -16.79 1.98 2.52
C PHE A 275 -15.73 3.04 2.80
N GLY A 276 -15.73 3.62 4.01
CA GLY A 276 -14.78 4.63 4.46
C GLY A 276 -15.14 6.07 4.09
N HIS A 277 -14.21 7.00 4.34
CA HIS A 277 -14.41 8.44 4.14
C HIS A 277 -13.82 8.89 2.80
N TRP A 278 -14.65 8.89 1.75
CA TRP A 278 -14.20 9.21 0.38
C TRP A 278 -13.83 10.68 0.17
N SER A 279 -14.42 11.57 0.95
CA SER A 279 -14.13 13.01 0.94
C SER A 279 -13.03 13.42 1.91
N GLY A 280 -12.36 12.46 2.56
CA GLY A 280 -11.19 12.68 3.38
C GLY A 280 -9.94 12.15 2.70
N CYS A 281 -8.80 12.78 2.94
CA CYS A 281 -7.51 12.26 2.55
C CYS A 281 -6.45 12.70 3.56
N HIS A 282 -5.32 12.01 3.54
CA HIS A 282 -4.09 12.51 4.14
C HIS A 282 -3.24 13.14 3.04
N ALA A 283 -2.92 14.42 3.18
CA ALA A 283 -2.01 15.18 2.35
C ALA A 283 -0.69 15.45 3.09
N VAL A 284 0.26 16.08 2.41
CA VAL A 284 1.57 16.39 3.00
C VAL A 284 2.04 17.75 2.53
N ALA A 285 2.77 18.46 3.40
CA ALA A 285 3.50 19.66 3.01
C ALA A 285 4.65 19.24 2.06
N TRP A 286 4.48 19.56 0.78
CA TRP A 286 5.35 19.12 -0.30
C TRP A 286 6.05 20.31 -0.96
N ASP A 287 7.24 20.06 -1.52
CA ASP A 287 8.01 21.11 -2.19
C ASP A 287 7.26 21.71 -3.39
N LEU A 288 7.20 23.05 -3.44
CA LEU A 288 6.57 23.80 -4.53
C LEU A 288 7.22 23.50 -5.90
N ASN A 289 8.49 23.08 -5.92
CA ASN A 289 9.23 22.75 -7.14
C ASN A 289 9.29 21.24 -7.41
N ALA A 290 8.64 20.40 -6.59
CA ALA A 290 8.57 18.97 -6.85
C ALA A 290 7.88 18.66 -8.21
N PRO A 291 8.20 17.53 -8.86
CA PRO A 291 7.46 17.09 -10.04
C PRO A 291 5.97 16.83 -9.73
N PRO A 292 5.10 16.73 -10.76
CA PRO A 292 3.67 16.48 -10.58
C PRO A 292 3.36 15.14 -9.88
N THR A 293 4.25 14.16 -10.05
CA THR A 293 4.17 12.82 -9.46
C THR A 293 5.51 12.44 -8.84
N GLY A 294 5.57 11.35 -8.07
CA GLY A 294 6.76 10.90 -7.36
C GLY A 294 8.00 10.75 -8.26
N ASP A 295 9.12 11.26 -7.77
CA ASP A 295 10.44 11.12 -8.38
C ASP A 295 11.16 9.93 -7.75
N ARG A 296 11.65 8.97 -8.53
CA ARG A 296 12.31 7.77 -8.00
C ARG A 296 13.73 8.02 -7.46
N ASN A 297 14.37 9.12 -7.84
CA ASN A 297 15.69 9.50 -7.35
C ASN A 297 15.58 10.25 -6.02
N VAL A 298 14.56 11.10 -5.87
CA VAL A 298 14.36 11.90 -4.65
C VAL A 298 13.46 11.19 -3.63
N ALA A 299 12.54 10.35 -4.09
CA ALA A 299 11.59 9.59 -3.28
C ALA A 299 10.82 10.46 -2.28
N ASP A 300 10.92 10.18 -0.98
CA ASP A 300 10.20 10.88 0.08
C ASP A 300 10.84 12.22 0.50
N LEU A 301 11.97 12.61 -0.10
CA LEU A 301 12.79 13.73 0.39
C LEU A 301 12.30 15.13 0.01
N PHE A 302 11.24 15.25 -0.82
CA PHE A 302 10.60 16.55 -1.08
C PHE A 302 9.73 17.06 0.09
N GLN A 303 9.49 16.22 1.10
CA GLN A 303 8.70 16.59 2.28
C GLN A 303 9.33 17.75 3.07
N LYS A 304 8.51 18.67 3.59
CA LYS A 304 8.95 19.83 4.38
C LYS A 304 8.43 19.76 5.82
N HIS A 305 8.71 18.65 6.49
CA HIS A 305 8.20 18.35 7.85
C HIS A 305 9.23 18.56 8.98
N SER A 306 10.29 19.34 8.75
CA SER A 306 11.32 19.65 9.76
C SER A 306 10.90 20.74 10.77
N TYR A 307 9.60 20.86 11.03
CA TYR A 307 9.05 21.81 12.01
C TYR A 307 9.23 21.44 13.50
N PRO A 308 9.62 20.22 13.93
CA PRO A 308 9.87 19.95 15.36
C PRO A 308 10.91 20.87 16.00
N PHE A 309 11.76 21.52 15.20
CA PHE A 309 12.76 22.49 15.64
C PHE A 309 12.58 23.86 14.97
N GLY A 310 11.42 24.15 14.37
CA GLY A 310 11.20 25.32 13.55
C GLY A 310 9.75 25.83 13.57
N LEU A 311 9.48 26.86 12.79
CA LEU A 311 8.14 27.42 12.58
C LEU A 311 7.74 27.24 11.12
N ILE A 312 6.45 27.01 10.88
CA ILE A 312 5.85 26.99 9.55
C ILE A 312 5.10 28.30 9.36
N VAL A 313 5.46 29.02 8.29
CA VAL A 313 4.83 30.28 7.91
C VAL A 313 4.24 30.18 6.52
N ASN A 314 3.11 30.85 6.30
CA ASN A 314 2.52 30.99 4.97
C ASN A 314 3.29 32.03 4.13
N VAL A 315 2.85 32.26 2.90
CA VAL A 315 3.50 33.23 1.98
C VAL A 315 3.42 34.69 2.45
N GLU A 316 2.61 34.98 3.48
CA GLU A 316 2.48 36.30 4.11
C GLU A 316 3.36 36.43 5.37
N GLY A 317 4.07 35.36 5.76
CA GLY A 317 4.90 35.34 6.97
C GLY A 317 4.15 35.01 8.26
N ASN A 318 2.89 34.57 8.16
CA ASN A 318 2.05 34.24 9.32
C ASN A 318 2.10 32.74 9.64
N ARG A 319 2.14 32.39 10.93
CA ARG A 319 1.94 31.01 11.41
C ARG A 319 0.48 30.60 11.19
N PHE A 320 0.25 29.33 10.85
CA PHE A 320 -1.10 28.83 10.54
C PHE A 320 -1.40 27.41 11.08
N VAL A 321 -0.45 26.78 11.77
CA VAL A 321 -0.63 25.51 12.50
C VAL A 321 0.11 25.58 13.84
N ASP A 322 -0.21 24.65 14.76
CA ASP A 322 0.55 24.48 16.00
C ASP A 322 1.62 23.38 15.83
N GLU A 323 2.85 23.79 15.52
CA GLU A 323 3.96 22.89 15.24
C GLU A 323 4.35 21.99 16.43
N GLY A 324 3.95 22.37 17.66
CA GLY A 324 4.29 21.67 18.91
C GLY A 324 3.14 20.85 19.51
N ALA A 325 2.01 20.69 18.81
CA ALA A 325 0.81 20.09 19.39
C ALA A 325 0.94 18.61 19.80
N ASP A 326 1.81 17.84 19.13
CA ASP A 326 2.09 16.43 19.41
C ASP A 326 3.42 16.03 18.75
N PHE A 327 3.90 14.79 18.94
CA PHE A 327 5.04 14.25 18.21
C PHE A 327 4.84 14.38 16.70
N ARG A 328 5.94 14.64 15.98
CA ARG A 328 5.95 14.85 14.51
C ARG A 328 5.13 13.83 13.74
N ASN A 329 5.13 12.55 14.12
CA ASN A 329 4.38 11.53 13.39
C ASN A 329 2.86 11.67 13.53
N TYR A 330 2.37 12.13 14.67
CA TYR A 330 0.95 12.35 14.92
C TYR A 330 0.48 13.70 14.35
N THR A 331 1.27 14.76 14.51
CA THR A 331 1.00 16.05 13.84
C THR A 331 1.08 15.92 12.32
N TYR A 332 2.01 15.12 11.80
CA TYR A 332 2.03 14.73 10.38
C TYR A 332 0.70 14.10 9.96
N ALA A 333 0.21 13.08 10.67
CA ALA A 333 -1.04 12.42 10.33
C ALA A 333 -2.28 13.32 10.46
N LYS A 334 -2.25 14.32 11.36
CA LYS A 334 -3.38 15.23 11.63
C LYS A 334 -3.43 16.46 10.73
N TYR A 335 -2.27 17.07 10.46
CA TYR A 335 -2.18 18.29 9.63
C TYR A 335 -2.09 18.00 8.15
N GLY A 336 -1.72 16.77 7.83
CA GLY A 336 -1.75 16.24 6.48
C GLY A 336 -3.13 15.78 6.10
#